data_AF-A0A0C4ESD3-F1
#
_entry.id   AF-A0A0C4ESD3-F1
#
_cell.length_a   1.000
_cell.length_b   1.000
_cell.length_c   1.000
_cell.angle_alpha   90.00
_cell.angle_beta   90.00
_cell.angle_gamma   90.00
#
_symmetry.space_group_name_H-M   'P 1'
#
loop_
_entity.id
_entity.type
_entity.pdbx_description
1 polymer ?
#
loop_
_entity_poly.entity_id
_entity_poly.type
_entity_poly.pdbx_seq_one_letter_code
_entity_poly.pdbx_strand_id
1 'polypeptide(L)'
;MSDTDRISPAEVDRPSPKYLNRILDGNRLAFVRAYLIGYGTEVAPLVVRLLIIKLISFTRRRPSTSALLRLWSGIAKLLLKGLRPTGLAMASGVAIGGARLAEGLVRKQVQAIVRILITSPISQKFSRLLRCHTPATTSDLQAKSSESDLSLDRRPSKLEHTIVAILSTFSAASLSSLLAITILQSKHTSALMSQDPLHPTMTPYPTLNDSQGTVQPNSKHPATILSRAQAQRQSPTLDFTLFFTVRALDTLCRSLFAHFSPAWLAFLSRCSDTILFQLCCWRIMWCWFYTPWRLPMSYVKWITTLAEMDPRLLQLIRLAKDHKFVYRSPAQSDQILQLGREIATHMGRPPEDGDPLFIDKLSCRIVHGTLGNSESCTVNVLRRFFRAWKTSLGIYLPVFTVPVLLFQRQKLLKAPMRTGARILLNSSRSAGFLSSFVGLTWAGVCIGRSNGTQRLLNMVIGSAGKGEITATDMDGRVAPQLGSLLAGLSILVENKKRRGEMALYVATRALCATVDEILPRWLRRRIIANRWVSIWVERISFSLSIGIITCAIVHHPDYVRGIVQGILKYAIGPDWPKEPFRPSSHPPPPPSLTTKNSSTQLVPSKSTHLDESTD
;
A
#
# COMPACT_ATOMS: atom_id res chain seq x y z
N MET A 1 68.51 -22.14 23.21
CA MET A 1 67.62 -23.15 23.80
C MET A 1 66.59 -22.40 24.63
N SER A 2 65.28 -22.58 24.47
CA SER A 2 64.58 -23.56 23.63
C SER A 2 63.31 -22.96 23.00
N ASP A 3 63.04 -23.38 21.78
CA ASP A 3 61.73 -23.46 21.14
C ASP A 3 60.59 -23.84 22.08
N THR A 4 59.45 -23.14 21.97
CA THR A 4 58.15 -23.73 21.58
C THR A 4 57.11 -22.61 21.45
N ASP A 5 56.76 -22.22 20.22
CA ASP A 5 55.42 -21.69 19.91
C ASP A 5 55.11 -21.78 18.39
N ARG A 6 54.94 -23.01 17.90
CA ARG A 6 54.33 -23.26 16.59
C ARG A 6 52.82 -23.14 16.72
N ILE A 7 52.29 -21.93 16.56
CA ILE A 7 50.85 -21.71 16.39
C ILE A 7 50.43 -22.37 15.06
N SER A 8 49.63 -23.42 15.17
CA SER A 8 49.12 -24.18 14.02
C SER A 8 48.08 -23.36 13.24
N PRO A 9 48.06 -23.36 11.89
CA PRO A 9 47.23 -22.47 11.07
C PRO A 9 45.74 -22.88 11.00
N ALA A 10 45.17 -23.41 12.08
CA ALA A 10 43.83 -24.01 12.13
C ALA A 10 42.79 -23.22 12.96
N GLU A 11 43.17 -22.13 13.63
CA GLU A 11 42.30 -21.41 14.58
C GLU A 11 41.67 -20.10 14.04
N VAL A 12 42.03 -19.69 12.82
CA VAL A 12 41.51 -18.47 12.18
C VAL A 12 40.23 -18.76 11.38
N ASP A 13 39.13 -19.12 12.08
CA ASP A 13 37.76 -18.96 11.52
C ASP A 13 36.59 -19.12 12.52
N ARG A 14 36.84 -19.37 13.82
CA ARG A 14 35.74 -19.47 14.80
C ARG A 14 35.34 -18.09 15.33
N PRO A 15 34.09 -17.62 15.10
CA PRO A 15 33.63 -16.35 15.65
C PRO A 15 33.64 -16.38 17.18
N SER A 16 34.19 -15.34 17.81
CA SER A 16 34.31 -15.29 19.27
C SER A 16 32.95 -15.41 19.97
N PRO A 17 32.88 -16.03 21.17
CA PRO A 17 31.60 -16.21 21.88
C PRO A 17 30.91 -14.88 22.21
N LYS A 18 31.68 -13.80 22.41
CA LYS A 18 31.14 -12.43 22.57
C LYS A 18 30.45 -11.92 21.30
N TYR A 19 30.97 -12.24 20.11
CA TYR A 19 30.35 -11.89 18.83
C TYR A 19 29.08 -12.70 18.55
N LEU A 20 29.11 -14.01 18.84
CA LEU A 20 27.94 -14.89 18.73
C LEU A 20 26.80 -14.44 19.65
N ASN A 21 27.08 -14.13 20.92
CA ASN A 21 26.07 -13.60 21.84
C ASN A 21 25.47 -12.28 21.33
N ARG A 22 26.30 -11.35 20.85
CA ARG A 22 25.83 -10.07 20.27
C ARG A 22 24.91 -10.27 19.05
N ILE A 23 25.18 -11.27 18.21
CA ILE A 23 24.30 -11.65 17.09
C ILE A 23 22.98 -12.23 17.62
N LEU A 24 23.04 -13.18 18.56
CA LEU A 24 21.86 -13.83 19.13
C LEU A 24 20.94 -12.83 19.82
N ASP A 25 21.49 -11.88 20.58
CA ASP A 25 20.73 -10.85 21.26
C ASP A 25 20.11 -9.85 20.27
N GLY A 26 20.83 -9.46 19.21
CA GLY A 26 20.28 -8.65 18.12
C GLY A 26 19.13 -9.36 17.37
N ASN A 27 19.24 -10.68 17.17
CA ASN A 27 18.20 -11.50 16.53
C ASN A 27 16.95 -11.60 17.41
N ARG A 28 17.13 -11.87 18.71
CA ARG A 28 16.06 -11.87 19.73
C ARG A 28 15.36 -10.51 19.80
N LEU A 29 16.12 -9.42 19.78
CA LEU A 29 15.59 -8.07 19.91
C LEU A 29 14.75 -7.65 18.70
N ALA A 30 15.15 -7.99 17.47
CA ALA A 30 14.35 -7.77 16.27
C ALA A 30 13.03 -8.57 16.29
N PHE A 31 13.08 -9.85 16.73
CA PHE A 31 11.89 -10.67 16.92
C PHE A 31 10.93 -10.04 17.95
N VAL A 32 11.42 -9.64 19.13
CA VAL A 32 10.60 -9.05 20.20
C VAL A 32 9.98 -7.72 19.76
N ARG A 33 10.75 -6.83 19.12
CA ARG A 33 10.22 -5.54 18.59
C ARG A 33 9.09 -5.77 17.59
N ALA A 34 9.26 -6.71 16.65
CA ALA A 34 8.24 -7.05 15.66
C ALA A 34 7.02 -7.77 16.28
N TYR A 35 7.24 -8.64 17.27
CA TYR A 35 6.16 -9.29 18.03
C TYR A 35 5.30 -8.27 18.78
N LEU A 36 5.93 -7.30 19.47
CA LEU A 36 5.22 -6.23 20.19
C LEU A 36 4.39 -5.35 19.25
N ILE A 37 4.88 -5.07 18.04
CA ILE A 37 4.09 -4.39 16.99
C ILE A 37 2.86 -5.21 16.63
N GLY A 38 3.02 -6.49 16.29
CA GLY A 38 1.91 -7.35 15.88
C GLY A 38 0.88 -7.59 16.99
N TYR A 39 1.35 -7.65 18.24
CA TYR A 39 0.49 -7.70 19.42
C TYR A 39 -0.30 -6.39 19.60
N GLY A 40 0.38 -5.24 19.48
CA GLY A 40 -0.24 -3.92 19.58
C GLY A 40 -1.30 -3.68 18.50
N THR A 41 -1.05 -4.08 17.25
CA THR A 41 -2.00 -3.91 16.15
C THR A 41 -3.22 -4.83 16.26
N GLU A 42 -3.07 -6.06 16.78
CA GLU A 42 -4.19 -6.99 17.00
C GLU A 42 -5.02 -6.60 18.24
N VAL A 43 -4.38 -6.27 19.36
CA VAL A 43 -5.05 -6.19 20.67
C VAL A 43 -5.55 -4.78 21.00
N ALA A 44 -4.77 -3.73 20.71
CA ALA A 44 -5.13 -2.37 21.12
C ALA A 44 -6.49 -1.89 20.54
N PRO A 45 -6.85 -2.15 19.26
CA PRO A 45 -8.12 -1.71 18.70
C PRO A 45 -9.32 -2.39 19.38
N LEU A 46 -9.19 -3.67 19.72
CA LEU A 46 -10.23 -4.46 20.37
C LEU A 46 -10.46 -3.96 21.81
N VAL A 47 -9.37 -3.71 22.55
CA VAL A 47 -9.44 -3.14 23.91
C VAL A 47 -10.03 -1.74 23.88
N VAL A 48 -9.58 -0.85 22.98
CA VAL A 48 -10.12 0.51 22.83
C VAL A 48 -11.60 0.48 22.44
N ARG A 49 -12.02 -0.39 21.50
CA ARG A 49 -13.43 -0.54 21.12
C ARG A 49 -14.30 -1.00 22.30
N LEU A 50 -13.83 -1.99 23.07
CA LEU A 50 -14.54 -2.50 24.24
C LEU A 50 -14.66 -1.41 25.32
N LEU A 51 -13.57 -0.68 25.59
CA LEU A 51 -13.55 0.47 26.50
C LEU A 51 -14.53 1.56 26.07
N ILE A 52 -14.54 1.98 24.80
CA ILE A 52 -15.45 3.03 24.29
C ILE A 52 -16.91 2.60 24.45
N ILE A 53 -17.28 1.38 24.04
CA ILE A 53 -18.65 0.87 24.16
C ILE A 53 -19.09 0.84 25.63
N LYS A 54 -18.23 0.37 26.54
CA LYS A 54 -18.55 0.30 27.97
C LYS A 54 -18.57 1.68 28.64
N LEU A 55 -17.69 2.60 28.24
CA LEU A 55 -17.68 3.98 28.72
C LEU A 55 -18.99 4.70 28.33
N ILE A 56 -19.46 4.55 27.09
CA ILE A 56 -20.77 5.08 26.63
C ILE A 56 -21.93 4.39 27.38
N SER A 57 -21.80 3.12 27.74
CA SER A 57 -22.79 2.45 28.59
C SER A 57 -22.80 2.99 30.03
N PHE A 58 -21.64 3.38 30.57
CA PHE A 58 -21.51 3.91 31.93
C PHE A 58 -21.92 5.38 32.06
N THR A 59 -21.82 6.18 31.00
CA THR A 59 -22.39 7.54 31.01
C THR A 59 -23.93 7.54 30.96
N ARG A 60 -24.55 6.44 30.53
CA ARG A 60 -26.01 6.26 30.51
C ARG A 60 -26.59 5.60 31.78
N ARG A 61 -25.79 4.83 32.53
CA ARG A 61 -26.22 4.11 33.75
C ARG A 61 -25.03 3.94 34.70
N ARG A 62 -25.22 4.19 36.01
CA ARG A 62 -24.17 3.98 37.02
C ARG A 62 -23.59 2.55 36.92
N PRO A 63 -22.25 2.38 36.96
CA PRO A 63 -21.63 1.07 36.84
C PRO A 63 -21.88 0.19 38.08
N SER A 64 -22.43 -1.01 37.88
CA SER A 64 -22.42 -2.07 38.89
C SER A 64 -21.01 -2.67 39.01
N THR A 65 -20.61 -3.07 40.21
CA THR A 65 -19.37 -3.83 40.48
C THR A 65 -19.26 -5.07 39.57
N SER A 66 -20.37 -5.79 39.37
CA SER A 66 -20.46 -6.93 38.45
C SER A 66 -20.22 -6.58 36.97
N ALA A 67 -20.49 -5.34 36.56
CA ALA A 67 -20.23 -4.87 35.20
C ALA A 67 -18.76 -4.48 35.01
N LEU A 68 -18.12 -4.00 36.08
CA LEU A 68 -16.70 -3.64 36.11
C LEU A 68 -15.78 -4.89 36.15
N LEU A 69 -16.18 -5.93 36.89
CA LEU A 69 -15.56 -7.26 36.84
C LEU A 69 -15.72 -7.93 35.46
N ARG A 70 -16.89 -7.78 34.81
CA ARG A 70 -17.12 -8.26 33.42
C ARG A 70 -16.32 -7.46 32.38
N LEU A 71 -16.03 -6.19 32.63
CA LEU A 71 -15.11 -5.38 31.82
C LEU A 71 -13.68 -5.90 31.93
N TRP A 72 -13.16 -6.05 33.15
CA TRP A 72 -11.80 -6.54 33.40
C TRP A 72 -11.56 -7.95 32.85
N SER A 73 -12.46 -8.89 33.12
CA SER A 73 -12.35 -10.24 32.56
C SER A 73 -12.48 -10.27 31.03
N GLY A 74 -13.23 -9.35 30.43
CA GLY A 74 -13.26 -9.14 28.98
C GLY A 74 -11.92 -8.64 28.41
N ILE A 75 -11.30 -7.65 29.07
CA ILE A 75 -9.99 -7.12 28.70
C ILE A 75 -8.90 -8.19 28.86
N ALA A 76 -8.86 -8.90 30.00
CA ALA A 76 -7.92 -9.98 30.25
C ALA A 76 -8.02 -11.09 29.18
N LYS A 77 -9.24 -11.51 28.83
CA LYS A 77 -9.46 -12.48 27.74
C LYS A 77 -8.96 -11.98 26.38
N LEU A 78 -9.06 -10.67 26.08
CA LEU A 78 -8.49 -10.10 24.86
C LEU A 78 -6.96 -10.05 24.89
N LEU A 79 -6.36 -9.66 26.02
CA LEU A 79 -4.90 -9.64 26.21
C LEU A 79 -4.29 -11.04 26.02
N LEU A 80 -4.86 -12.06 26.68
CA LEU A 80 -4.44 -13.46 26.52
C LEU A 80 -4.67 -13.98 25.09
N LYS A 81 -5.71 -13.51 24.40
CA LYS A 81 -6.00 -13.91 23.01
C LYS A 81 -4.92 -13.43 22.03
N GLY A 82 -4.33 -12.25 22.25
CA GLY A 82 -3.24 -11.74 21.42
C GLY A 82 -1.90 -12.46 21.57
N LEU A 83 -1.70 -13.21 22.67
CA LEU A 83 -0.47 -13.98 22.92
C LEU A 83 -0.43 -15.32 22.15
N ARG A 84 -1.43 -15.63 21.33
CA ARG A 84 -1.54 -16.91 20.62
C ARG A 84 -0.39 -17.11 19.61
N PRO A 85 0.15 -18.34 19.50
CA PRO A 85 1.21 -18.64 18.53
C PRO A 85 0.75 -18.57 17.07
N THR A 86 -0.57 -18.53 16.81
CA THR A 86 -1.14 -18.33 15.47
C THR A 86 -1.58 -16.90 15.19
N GLY A 87 -1.35 -15.98 16.12
CA GLY A 87 -1.75 -14.56 16.04
C GLY A 87 -0.80 -13.67 15.23
N LEU A 88 -1.20 -12.41 15.05
CA LEU A 88 -0.43 -11.43 14.28
C LEU A 88 0.90 -11.07 14.95
N ALA A 89 0.95 -11.14 16.29
CA ALA A 89 2.18 -10.99 17.06
C ALA A 89 3.26 -12.00 16.63
N MET A 90 2.93 -13.30 16.65
CA MET A 90 3.87 -14.36 16.26
C MET A 90 4.26 -14.23 14.77
N ALA A 91 3.28 -14.02 13.88
CA ALA A 91 3.56 -13.84 12.45
C ALA A 91 4.50 -12.65 12.18
N SER A 92 4.32 -11.52 12.87
CA SER A 92 5.19 -10.33 12.73
C SER A 92 6.60 -10.60 13.28
N GLY A 93 6.70 -11.25 14.44
CA GLY A 93 7.97 -11.70 15.03
C GLY A 93 8.73 -12.63 14.08
N VAL A 94 8.05 -13.65 13.57
CA VAL A 94 8.60 -14.60 12.59
C VAL A 94 9.06 -13.89 11.33
N ALA A 95 8.24 -13.02 10.72
CA ALA A 95 8.54 -12.35 9.45
C ALA A 95 9.79 -11.47 9.46
N ILE A 96 10.13 -10.84 10.60
CA ILE A 96 11.26 -9.89 10.69
C ILE A 96 12.44 -10.48 11.47
N GLY A 97 12.19 -11.08 12.64
CA GLY A 97 13.22 -11.76 13.42
C GLY A 97 13.73 -13.04 12.73
N GLY A 98 12.82 -13.80 12.12
CA GLY A 98 13.17 -14.98 11.33
C GLY A 98 13.89 -14.63 10.02
N ALA A 99 13.57 -13.50 9.39
CA ALA A 99 14.30 -13.02 8.21
C ALA A 99 15.78 -12.75 8.53
N ARG A 100 16.04 -12.08 9.65
CA ARG A 100 17.39 -11.78 10.14
C ARG A 100 18.20 -13.05 10.43
N LEU A 101 17.57 -14.05 11.06
CA LEU A 101 18.16 -15.36 11.30
C LEU A 101 18.45 -16.12 10.00
N ALA A 102 17.49 -16.13 9.07
CA ALA A 102 17.62 -16.80 7.78
C ALA A 102 18.66 -16.13 6.86
N GLU A 103 18.92 -14.84 7.00
CA GLU A 103 19.85 -14.10 6.14
C GLU A 103 21.26 -14.71 6.16
N GLY A 104 21.78 -15.05 7.34
CA GLY A 104 23.11 -15.67 7.47
C GLY A 104 23.21 -17.04 6.79
N LEU A 105 22.13 -17.82 6.78
CA LEU A 105 22.05 -19.13 6.12
C LEU A 105 21.91 -18.98 4.59
N VAL A 106 20.98 -18.14 4.16
CA VAL A 106 20.64 -17.89 2.74
C VAL A 106 21.79 -17.19 2.01
N ARG A 107 22.53 -16.31 2.68
CA ARG A 107 23.67 -15.56 2.10
C ARG A 107 24.72 -16.47 1.47
N LYS A 108 25.08 -17.59 2.11
CA LYS A 108 26.06 -18.56 1.55
C LYS A 108 25.57 -19.15 0.22
N GLN A 109 24.28 -19.53 0.15
CA GLN A 109 23.66 -20.06 -1.06
C GLN A 109 23.54 -18.99 -2.16
N VAL A 110 23.08 -17.78 -1.81
CA VAL A 110 22.98 -16.64 -2.74
C VAL A 110 24.34 -16.27 -3.31
N GLN A 111 25.40 -16.24 -2.50
CA GLN A 111 26.76 -15.94 -2.96
C GLN A 111 27.28 -16.99 -3.96
N ALA A 112 27.00 -18.28 -3.73
CA ALA A 112 27.31 -19.34 -4.69
C ALA A 112 26.53 -19.17 -6.01
N ILE A 113 25.21 -18.94 -5.92
CA ILE A 113 24.32 -18.74 -7.09
C ILE A 113 24.74 -17.51 -7.90
N VAL A 114 25.03 -16.38 -7.26
CA VAL A 114 25.49 -15.15 -7.93
C VAL A 114 26.84 -15.35 -8.62
N ARG A 115 27.79 -16.05 -7.97
CA ARG A 115 29.06 -16.43 -8.61
C ARG A 115 28.83 -17.29 -9.85
N ILE A 116 28.01 -18.34 -9.77
CA ILE A 116 27.67 -19.22 -10.90
C ILE A 116 26.99 -18.44 -12.04
N LEU A 117 26.07 -17.53 -11.73
CA LEU A 117 25.43 -16.67 -12.73
C LEU A 117 26.43 -15.76 -13.44
N ILE A 118 27.37 -15.17 -12.71
CA ILE A 118 28.38 -14.26 -13.26
C ILE A 118 29.44 -15.01 -14.08
N THR A 119 29.87 -16.21 -13.63
CA THR A 119 30.83 -17.04 -14.38
C THR A 119 30.20 -17.72 -15.59
N SER A 120 28.87 -17.84 -15.66
CA SER A 120 28.17 -18.49 -16.77
C SER A 120 28.52 -17.87 -18.14
N PRO A 121 28.69 -18.68 -19.20
CA PRO A 121 29.03 -18.18 -20.54
C PRO A 121 27.95 -17.27 -21.13
N ILE A 122 26.70 -17.40 -20.67
CA ILE A 122 25.57 -16.56 -21.08
C ILE A 122 25.76 -15.13 -20.56
N SER A 123 26.11 -14.96 -19.28
CA SER A 123 26.40 -13.64 -18.68
C SER A 123 27.59 -12.97 -19.35
N GLN A 124 28.64 -13.74 -19.66
CA GLN A 124 29.80 -13.24 -20.41
C GLN A 124 29.41 -12.80 -21.84
N LYS A 125 28.56 -13.55 -22.54
CA LYS A 125 28.07 -13.20 -23.89
C LYS A 125 27.22 -11.94 -23.87
N PHE A 126 26.32 -11.79 -22.89
CA PHE A 126 25.51 -10.58 -22.70
C PHE A 126 26.37 -9.36 -22.35
N SER A 127 27.37 -9.54 -21.49
CA SER A 127 28.34 -8.49 -21.12
C SER A 127 29.22 -8.03 -22.29
N ARG A 128 29.55 -8.92 -23.22
CA ARG A 128 30.28 -8.58 -24.46
C ARG A 128 29.38 -7.78 -25.42
N LEU A 129 28.12 -8.19 -25.60
CA LEU A 129 27.15 -7.47 -26.43
C LEU A 129 26.90 -6.03 -25.95
N LEU A 130 26.75 -5.83 -24.63
CA LEU A 130 26.61 -4.49 -24.05
C LEU A 130 27.86 -3.61 -24.25
N ARG A 131 29.06 -4.21 -24.26
CA ARG A 131 30.33 -3.46 -24.39
C ARG A 131 30.64 -3.05 -25.83
N CYS A 132 30.07 -3.73 -26.83
CA CYS A 132 30.16 -3.33 -28.25
C CYS A 132 29.38 -2.04 -28.60
N HIS A 133 28.61 -1.47 -27.67
CA HIS A 133 27.89 -0.21 -27.87
C HIS A 133 28.54 1.03 -27.22
N THR A 134 29.75 0.89 -26.66
CA THR A 134 30.59 2.02 -26.22
C THR A 134 31.87 2.06 -27.06
N PRO A 135 32.13 3.11 -27.85
CA PRO A 135 33.38 3.23 -28.60
C PRO A 135 34.54 3.45 -27.62
N ALA A 136 35.45 2.49 -27.55
CA ALA A 136 36.68 2.61 -26.75
C ALA A 136 37.78 3.27 -27.59
N THR A 137 38.46 4.25 -27.00
CA THR A 137 39.67 4.87 -27.57
C THR A 137 40.87 3.92 -27.56
N THR A 138 41.82 4.15 -28.45
CA THR A 138 42.84 3.18 -28.92
C THR A 138 43.97 2.83 -27.94
N SER A 139 43.89 3.20 -26.67
CA SER A 139 44.94 2.96 -25.65
C SER A 139 44.96 1.54 -25.05
N ASP A 140 43.85 0.79 -25.13
CA ASP A 140 43.66 -0.46 -24.37
C ASP A 140 44.25 -1.73 -25.03
N LEU A 141 44.93 -1.58 -26.17
CA LEU A 141 45.42 -2.72 -26.96
C LEU A 141 46.70 -3.38 -26.42
N GLN A 142 47.43 -2.72 -25.51
CA GLN A 142 48.73 -3.21 -25.02
C GLN A 142 48.68 -4.00 -23.69
N ALA A 143 47.55 -4.00 -22.98
CA ALA A 143 47.43 -4.61 -21.64
C ALA A 143 46.91 -6.06 -21.63
N LYS A 144 46.81 -6.72 -22.79
CA LYS A 144 45.95 -7.92 -22.97
C LYS A 144 46.66 -9.25 -23.27
N SER A 145 47.99 -9.29 -23.25
CA SER A 145 48.79 -10.48 -23.56
C SER A 145 49.28 -11.25 -22.32
N SER A 146 48.84 -10.91 -21.11
CA SER A 146 49.37 -11.48 -19.85
C SER A 146 48.32 -11.95 -18.84
N GLU A 147 47.05 -12.11 -19.25
CA GLU A 147 45.93 -12.39 -18.34
C GLU A 147 45.26 -13.77 -18.58
N SER A 148 46.01 -14.77 -19.05
CA SER A 148 45.49 -16.12 -19.39
C SER A 148 45.50 -17.14 -18.26
N ASP A 149 46.35 -16.99 -17.22
CA ASP A 149 46.65 -18.07 -16.26
C ASP A 149 46.44 -17.72 -14.77
N LEU A 150 45.43 -16.91 -14.44
CA LEU A 150 45.07 -16.60 -13.03
C LEU A 150 43.55 -16.70 -12.74
N SER A 151 42.97 -17.87 -12.98
CA SER A 151 41.54 -18.15 -12.83
C SER A 151 41.09 -18.58 -11.41
N LEU A 152 41.79 -18.17 -10.34
CA LEU A 152 41.52 -18.64 -8.97
C LEU A 152 41.39 -17.57 -7.85
N ASP A 153 41.64 -16.29 -8.09
CA ASP A 153 41.36 -15.22 -7.09
C ASP A 153 40.78 -13.93 -7.69
N ARG A 154 39.65 -14.06 -8.41
CA ARG A 154 38.89 -12.89 -8.86
C ARG A 154 38.16 -12.24 -7.69
N ARG A 155 38.78 -11.20 -7.12
CA ARG A 155 38.21 -10.42 -6.01
C ARG A 155 36.80 -9.93 -6.34
N PRO A 156 35.81 -10.12 -5.44
CA PRO A 156 34.43 -9.71 -5.67
C PRO A 156 34.31 -8.19 -5.84
N SER A 157 33.64 -7.74 -6.89
CA SER A 157 33.42 -6.31 -7.12
C SER A 157 32.50 -5.71 -6.04
N LYS A 158 32.62 -4.39 -5.81
CA LYS A 158 31.71 -3.64 -4.93
C LYS A 158 30.24 -3.81 -5.36
N LEU A 159 29.98 -4.00 -6.66
CA LEU A 159 28.67 -4.29 -7.21
C LEU A 159 28.18 -5.70 -6.81
N GLU A 160 29.01 -6.73 -6.92
CA GLU A 160 28.69 -8.09 -6.47
C GLU A 160 28.33 -8.15 -4.99
N HIS A 161 29.13 -7.53 -4.11
CA HIS A 161 28.82 -7.43 -2.69
C HIS A 161 27.45 -6.78 -2.44
N THR A 162 27.15 -5.70 -3.15
CA THR A 162 25.86 -5.00 -3.05
C THR A 162 24.70 -5.88 -3.53
N ILE A 163 24.84 -6.57 -4.66
CA ILE A 163 23.85 -7.48 -5.21
C ILE A 163 23.61 -8.67 -4.26
N VAL A 164 24.66 -9.29 -3.74
CA VAL A 164 24.55 -10.42 -2.79
C VAL A 164 23.83 -9.98 -1.50
N ALA A 165 24.14 -8.80 -0.95
CA ALA A 165 23.48 -8.29 0.26
C ALA A 165 22.00 -7.95 0.03
N ILE A 166 21.66 -7.34 -1.11
CA ILE A 166 20.27 -7.06 -1.51
C ILE A 166 19.49 -8.37 -1.73
N LEU A 167 20.07 -9.32 -2.46
CA LEU A 167 19.40 -10.57 -2.80
C LEU A 167 19.28 -11.52 -1.60
N SER A 168 20.25 -11.54 -0.67
CA SER A 168 20.17 -12.31 0.57
C SER A 168 19.11 -11.77 1.52
N THR A 169 19.08 -10.45 1.77
CA THR A 169 18.04 -9.81 2.60
C THR A 169 16.64 -10.03 2.01
N PHE A 170 16.46 -9.81 0.70
CA PHE A 170 15.19 -10.05 0.01
C PHE A 170 14.74 -11.52 0.10
N SER A 171 15.64 -12.47 -0.16
CA SER A 171 15.30 -13.91 -0.17
C SER A 171 14.97 -14.42 1.24
N ALA A 172 15.77 -14.02 2.24
CA ALA A 172 15.53 -14.39 3.63
C ALA A 172 14.23 -13.79 4.19
N ALA A 173 13.95 -12.51 3.89
CA ALA A 173 12.70 -11.87 4.25
C ALA A 173 11.49 -12.50 3.55
N SER A 174 11.63 -12.90 2.29
CA SER A 174 10.56 -13.60 1.55
C SER A 174 10.28 -14.98 2.14
N LEU A 175 11.31 -15.82 2.37
CA LEU A 175 11.15 -17.16 2.96
C LEU A 175 10.55 -17.10 4.36
N SER A 176 11.03 -16.18 5.19
CA SER A 176 10.51 -15.93 6.54
C SER A 176 9.05 -15.43 6.52
N SER A 177 8.71 -14.53 5.59
CA SER A 177 7.34 -14.02 5.45
C SER A 177 6.37 -15.07 4.89
N LEU A 178 6.86 -16.03 4.09
CA LEU A 178 6.08 -17.18 3.63
C LEU A 178 5.65 -18.06 4.82
N LEU A 179 6.53 -18.27 5.80
CA LEU A 179 6.19 -18.95 7.05
C LEU A 179 5.24 -18.10 7.92
N ALA A 180 5.41 -16.77 7.95
CA ALA A 180 4.50 -15.89 8.70
C ALA A 180 3.05 -15.96 8.19
N ILE A 181 2.82 -15.95 6.87
CA ILE A 181 1.46 -16.07 6.32
C ILE A 181 0.87 -17.48 6.44
N THR A 182 1.68 -18.55 6.44
CA THR A 182 1.15 -19.91 6.70
C THR A 182 0.65 -20.05 8.15
N ILE A 183 1.32 -19.38 9.11
CA ILE A 183 0.86 -19.26 10.50
C ILE A 183 -0.48 -18.50 10.58
N LEU A 184 -0.60 -17.34 9.92
CA LEU A 184 -1.84 -16.54 9.90
C LEU A 184 -3.03 -17.27 9.25
N GLN A 185 -2.77 -18.11 8.25
CA GLN A 185 -3.81 -18.88 7.56
C GLN A 185 -4.13 -20.23 8.23
N SER A 186 -3.55 -20.52 9.39
CA SER A 186 -3.90 -21.72 10.17
C SER A 186 -5.33 -21.63 10.72
N LYS A 187 -5.97 -22.79 10.95
CA LYS A 187 -7.43 -22.92 11.24
C LYS A 187 -7.94 -22.08 12.42
N HIS A 188 -7.06 -21.60 13.31
CA HIS A 188 -7.43 -20.94 14.57
C HIS A 188 -7.55 -19.40 14.51
N THR A 189 -7.17 -18.77 13.38
CA THR A 189 -6.96 -17.31 13.28
C THR A 189 -8.05 -16.59 12.48
N SER A 190 -8.80 -17.30 11.63
CA SER A 190 -9.79 -16.75 10.68
C SER A 190 -10.91 -15.88 11.27
N ALA A 191 -11.17 -15.97 12.57
CA ALA A 191 -12.27 -15.27 13.25
C ALA A 191 -11.94 -13.83 13.72
N LEU A 192 -10.69 -13.38 13.61
CA LEU A 192 -10.30 -11.99 13.96
C LEU A 192 -9.93 -11.14 12.75
N MET A 193 -9.26 -11.73 11.76
CA MET A 193 -8.83 -11.00 10.55
C MET A 193 -9.98 -10.72 9.56
N SER A 194 -11.19 -11.20 9.87
CA SER A 194 -12.43 -10.76 9.21
C SER A 194 -12.82 -9.31 9.53
N GLN A 195 -12.13 -8.66 10.48
CA GLN A 195 -12.08 -7.21 10.56
C GLN A 195 -11.07 -6.71 9.53
N ASP A 196 -11.61 -6.29 8.38
CA ASP A 196 -10.98 -5.49 7.33
C ASP A 196 -9.66 -4.83 7.80
N PRO A 197 -8.47 -5.31 7.43
CA PRO A 197 -7.15 -4.80 7.85
C PRO A 197 -6.93 -3.30 7.65
N LEU A 198 -7.78 -2.67 6.84
CA LEU A 198 -7.90 -1.24 6.61
C LEU A 198 -8.77 -0.52 7.68
N HIS A 199 -9.18 -1.23 8.75
CA HIS A 199 -9.87 -0.73 9.94
C HIS A 199 -9.06 0.42 10.59
N PRO A 200 -9.71 1.45 11.17
CA PRO A 200 -9.14 2.80 11.41
C PRO A 200 -7.93 2.95 12.36
N THR A 201 -7.26 1.87 12.76
CA THR A 201 -6.02 1.93 13.54
C THR A 201 -4.81 2.29 12.68
N MET A 202 -4.76 1.85 11.41
CA MET A 202 -3.59 2.05 10.54
C MET A 202 -3.75 3.19 9.52
N THR A 203 -4.94 3.75 9.33
CA THR A 203 -5.14 5.01 8.61
C THR A 203 -6.16 5.90 9.32
N PRO A 204 -6.00 7.24 9.32
CA PRO A 204 -6.90 8.16 10.01
C PRO A 204 -8.22 8.40 9.26
N TYR A 205 -8.61 7.50 8.34
CA TYR A 205 -9.78 7.64 7.49
C TYR A 205 -10.83 6.59 7.87
N PRO A 206 -11.98 7.00 8.41
CA PRO A 206 -13.02 6.08 8.84
C PRO A 206 -13.81 5.53 7.66
N THR A 207 -13.75 4.22 7.43
CA THR A 207 -14.87 3.50 6.81
C THR A 207 -15.94 3.29 7.87
N LEU A 208 -17.17 3.73 7.59
CA LEU A 208 -18.30 3.48 8.48
C LEU A 208 -18.66 1.99 8.40
N ASN A 209 -18.40 1.25 9.48
CA ASN A 209 -19.00 -0.05 9.69
C ASN A 209 -20.44 0.12 10.17
N ASP A 210 -21.40 -0.46 9.44
CA ASP A 210 -22.77 -0.64 9.91
C ASP A 210 -22.75 -1.52 11.17
N SER A 211 -22.90 -0.90 12.33
CA SER A 211 -23.06 -1.56 13.62
C SER A 211 -23.91 -0.70 14.57
N GLN A 212 -24.99 -0.12 14.03
CA GLN A 212 -26.14 0.34 14.79
C GLN A 212 -27.36 -0.48 14.37
N GLY A 213 -28.05 -1.08 15.34
CA GLY A 213 -29.23 -1.90 15.09
C GLY A 213 -29.13 -3.35 15.60
N THR A 214 -28.97 -3.55 16.91
CA THR A 214 -29.53 -4.75 17.54
C THR A 214 -31.05 -4.61 17.60
N VAL A 215 -31.69 -4.85 16.47
CA VAL A 215 -33.12 -5.18 16.35
C VAL A 215 -33.16 -6.44 15.50
N GLN A 216 -33.74 -7.51 16.03
CA GLN A 216 -34.03 -8.74 15.29
C GLN A 216 -35.07 -8.43 14.18
N PRO A 217 -34.78 -8.68 12.89
CA PRO A 217 -35.80 -8.77 11.86
C PRO A 217 -35.94 -10.23 11.45
N ASN A 218 -37.04 -10.86 11.88
CA ASN A 218 -37.39 -12.21 11.43
C ASN A 218 -37.90 -12.16 9.98
N SER A 219 -37.01 -11.93 9.01
CA SER A 219 -37.34 -11.91 7.58
C SER A 219 -36.23 -12.51 6.71
N LYS A 220 -36.57 -13.54 5.94
CA LYS A 220 -35.67 -14.26 5.03
C LYS A 220 -35.48 -13.50 3.71
N HIS A 221 -34.70 -12.41 3.72
CA HIS A 221 -34.36 -11.68 2.47
C HIS A 221 -33.09 -12.24 1.78
N PRO A 222 -33.08 -12.34 0.43
CA PRO A 222 -31.97 -12.97 -0.32
C PRO A 222 -30.64 -12.19 -0.25
N ALA A 223 -30.68 -10.87 -0.04
CA ALA A 223 -29.48 -10.05 0.09
C ALA A 223 -28.59 -10.47 1.29
N THR A 224 -29.19 -10.93 2.38
CA THR A 224 -28.48 -11.40 3.58
C THR A 224 -27.76 -12.73 3.34
N ILE A 225 -28.31 -13.58 2.48
CA ILE A 225 -27.71 -14.87 2.12
C ILE A 225 -26.51 -14.64 1.18
N LEU A 226 -26.65 -13.76 0.18
CA LEU A 226 -25.58 -13.39 -0.73
C LEU A 226 -24.39 -12.73 0.00
N SER A 227 -24.65 -11.81 0.94
CA SER A 227 -23.57 -11.17 1.72
C SER A 227 -22.80 -12.17 2.57
N ARG A 228 -23.49 -13.14 3.19
CA ARG A 228 -22.86 -14.24 3.95
C ARG A 228 -22.05 -15.18 3.05
N ALA A 229 -22.56 -15.50 1.87
CA ALA A 229 -21.87 -16.35 0.88
C ALA A 229 -20.62 -15.67 0.28
N GLN A 230 -20.65 -14.35 0.02
CA GLN A 230 -19.45 -13.59 -0.38
C GLN A 230 -18.42 -13.50 0.75
N ALA A 231 -18.87 -13.20 1.98
CA ALA A 231 -17.99 -13.14 3.15
C ALA A 231 -17.30 -14.48 3.46
N GLN A 232 -17.91 -15.62 3.10
CA GLN A 232 -17.29 -16.95 3.23
C GLN A 232 -16.23 -17.26 2.15
N ARG A 233 -16.15 -16.51 1.03
CA ARG A 233 -15.20 -16.79 -0.05
C ARG A 233 -13.86 -16.06 0.10
N GLN A 234 -13.85 -14.85 0.66
CA GLN A 234 -12.62 -14.06 0.84
C GLN A 234 -11.73 -14.68 1.93
N SER A 235 -10.41 -14.70 1.71
CA SER A 235 -9.46 -15.18 2.71
C SER A 235 -9.24 -14.11 3.79
N PRO A 236 -9.14 -14.48 5.09
CA PRO A 236 -8.97 -13.50 6.18
C PRO A 236 -7.69 -12.66 6.09
N THR A 237 -6.69 -13.12 5.33
CA THR A 237 -5.40 -12.46 5.11
C THR A 237 -5.33 -11.63 3.82
N LEU A 238 -6.39 -11.62 3.00
CA LEU A 238 -6.35 -11.06 1.64
C LEU A 238 -6.03 -9.56 1.63
N ASP A 239 -6.73 -8.80 2.46
CA ASP A 239 -6.57 -7.34 2.54
C ASP A 239 -5.19 -6.93 3.09
N PHE A 240 -4.58 -7.73 3.99
CA PHE A 240 -3.18 -7.54 4.40
C PHE A 240 -2.24 -7.78 3.23
N THR A 241 -2.46 -8.85 2.47
CA THR A 241 -1.69 -9.16 1.26
C THR A 241 -1.78 -8.00 0.26
N LEU A 242 -2.99 -7.53 -0.06
CA LEU A 242 -3.20 -6.40 -0.96
C LEU A 242 -2.55 -5.11 -0.45
N PHE A 243 -2.65 -4.81 0.86
CA PHE A 243 -2.00 -3.65 1.46
C PHE A 243 -0.48 -3.69 1.30
N PHE A 244 0.16 -4.80 1.64
CA PHE A 244 1.60 -4.94 1.50
C PHE A 244 2.03 -5.01 0.03
N THR A 245 1.25 -5.61 -0.87
CA THR A 245 1.53 -5.60 -2.31
C THR A 245 1.50 -4.18 -2.88
N VAL A 246 0.53 -3.33 -2.51
CA VAL A 246 0.53 -1.91 -2.91
C VAL A 246 1.74 -1.16 -2.35
N ARG A 247 2.14 -1.42 -1.10
CA ARG A 247 3.34 -0.80 -0.49
C ARG A 247 4.63 -1.26 -1.16
N ALA A 248 4.73 -2.53 -1.56
CA ALA A 248 5.86 -3.07 -2.30
C ALA A 248 5.95 -2.46 -3.72
N LEU A 249 4.82 -2.32 -4.42
CA LEU A 249 4.76 -1.67 -5.73
C LEU A 249 5.16 -0.18 -5.66
N ASP A 250 4.66 0.59 -4.68
CA ASP A 250 5.09 1.98 -4.43
C ASP A 250 6.60 2.06 -4.19
N THR A 251 7.15 1.14 -3.40
CA THR A 251 8.59 1.04 -3.10
C THR A 251 9.41 0.74 -4.37
N LEU A 252 8.97 -0.20 -5.20
CA LEU A 252 9.61 -0.52 -6.48
C LEU A 252 9.56 0.66 -7.45
N CYS A 253 8.39 1.29 -7.64
CA CYS A 253 8.25 2.45 -8.52
C CYS A 253 9.19 3.59 -8.11
N ARG A 254 9.37 3.82 -6.80
CA ARG A 254 10.30 4.82 -6.28
C ARG A 254 11.77 4.45 -6.47
N SER A 255 12.12 3.17 -6.24
CA SER A 255 13.48 2.67 -6.51
C SER A 255 13.85 2.77 -7.98
N LEU A 256 12.91 2.45 -8.89
CA LEU A 256 13.08 2.61 -10.33
C LEU A 256 13.22 4.09 -10.70
N PHE A 257 12.36 4.95 -10.17
CA PHE A 257 12.41 6.40 -10.41
C PHE A 257 13.75 7.00 -9.95
N ALA A 258 14.26 6.61 -8.79
CA ALA A 258 15.54 7.09 -8.27
C ALA A 258 16.75 6.73 -9.17
N HIS A 259 16.65 5.67 -9.98
CA HIS A 259 17.72 5.23 -10.88
C HIS A 259 17.53 5.70 -12.33
N PHE A 260 16.28 5.83 -12.80
CA PHE A 260 15.93 6.03 -14.22
C PHE A 260 15.18 7.34 -14.51
N SER A 261 15.30 8.40 -13.70
CA SER A 261 14.50 9.65 -13.87
C SER A 261 15.13 10.69 -14.83
N PRO A 262 14.73 10.78 -16.11
CA PRO A 262 14.99 11.95 -16.96
C PRO A 262 14.22 13.20 -16.47
N ALA A 263 14.65 14.37 -16.92
CA ALA A 263 14.12 15.66 -16.46
C ALA A 263 12.60 15.82 -16.65
N TRP A 264 12.01 15.29 -17.74
CA TRP A 264 10.56 15.39 -17.98
C TRP A 264 9.71 14.62 -16.96
N LEU A 265 10.27 13.55 -16.38
CA LEU A 265 9.62 12.76 -15.33
C LEU A 265 9.58 13.48 -13.96
N ALA A 266 10.33 14.58 -13.79
CA ALA A 266 10.34 15.37 -12.56
C ALA A 266 9.01 16.12 -12.28
N PHE A 267 8.20 16.41 -13.29
CA PHE A 267 6.84 16.92 -13.08
C PHE A 267 5.91 15.81 -12.55
N LEU A 268 5.98 14.63 -13.18
CA LEU A 268 5.18 13.47 -12.80
C LEU A 268 5.46 13.01 -11.37
N SER A 269 6.71 13.07 -10.87
CA SER A 269 6.99 12.75 -9.46
C SER A 269 6.37 13.74 -8.48
N ARG A 270 6.35 15.05 -8.79
CA ARG A 270 5.70 16.09 -7.96
C ARG A 270 4.18 15.89 -7.84
N CYS A 271 3.54 15.35 -8.88
CA CYS A 271 2.10 15.12 -8.96
C CYS A 271 1.68 13.65 -8.74
N SER A 272 2.64 12.74 -8.55
CA SER A 272 2.44 11.28 -8.48
C SER A 272 1.33 10.85 -7.51
N ASP A 273 1.32 11.37 -6.29
CA ASP A 273 0.30 11.06 -5.28
C ASP A 273 -1.11 11.52 -5.70
N THR A 274 -1.22 12.67 -6.36
CA THR A 274 -2.50 13.17 -6.89
C THR A 274 -2.97 12.29 -8.05
N ILE A 275 -2.08 11.93 -8.98
CA ILE A 275 -2.41 11.10 -10.15
C ILE A 275 -2.78 9.68 -9.74
N LEU A 276 -2.03 9.08 -8.80
CA LEU A 276 -2.33 7.75 -8.26
C LEU A 276 -3.70 7.74 -7.56
N PHE A 277 -3.93 8.69 -6.64
CA PHE A 277 -5.24 8.83 -6.00
C PHE A 277 -6.36 9.01 -7.04
N GLN A 278 -6.14 9.86 -8.04
CA GLN A 278 -7.09 10.15 -9.11
C GLN A 278 -7.48 8.90 -9.92
N LEU A 279 -6.50 8.13 -10.39
CA LEU A 279 -6.75 6.92 -11.19
C LEU A 279 -7.40 5.81 -10.35
N CYS A 280 -6.99 5.65 -9.09
CA CYS A 280 -7.60 4.68 -8.18
C CYS A 280 -9.05 5.04 -7.83
N CYS A 281 -9.34 6.32 -7.55
CA CYS A 281 -10.70 6.79 -7.35
C CYS A 281 -11.57 6.65 -8.60
N TRP A 282 -11.05 6.99 -9.78
CA TRP A 282 -11.74 6.80 -11.05
C TRP A 282 -12.15 5.33 -11.24
N ARG A 283 -11.22 4.39 -11.00
CA ARG A 283 -11.46 2.95 -11.16
C ARG A 283 -12.38 2.37 -10.08
N ILE A 284 -12.39 2.90 -8.86
CA ILE A 284 -13.36 2.53 -7.81
C ILE A 284 -14.75 3.02 -8.17
N MET A 285 -14.90 4.28 -8.58
CA MET A 285 -16.19 4.86 -8.95
C MET A 285 -16.76 4.19 -10.20
N TRP A 286 -15.93 3.86 -11.20
CA TRP A 286 -16.33 2.99 -12.33
C TRP A 286 -16.92 1.66 -11.85
N CYS A 287 -16.32 1.05 -10.81
CA CYS A 287 -16.83 -0.18 -10.21
C CYS A 287 -18.18 0.04 -9.52
N TRP A 288 -18.33 1.09 -8.73
CA TRP A 288 -19.60 1.44 -8.08
C TRP A 288 -20.73 1.71 -9.11
N PHE A 289 -20.42 2.47 -10.16
CA PHE A 289 -21.36 2.75 -11.25
C PHE A 289 -21.77 1.48 -12.01
N TYR A 290 -20.85 0.61 -12.40
CA TYR A 290 -21.15 -0.47 -13.37
C TYR A 290 -21.02 -1.91 -12.85
N THR A 291 -20.14 -2.18 -11.89
CA THR A 291 -19.80 -3.54 -11.43
C THR A 291 -19.68 -3.62 -9.90
N PRO A 292 -20.72 -3.22 -9.14
CA PRO A 292 -20.63 -3.03 -7.69
C PRO A 292 -20.23 -4.29 -6.91
N TRP A 293 -20.51 -5.48 -7.44
CA TRP A 293 -20.15 -6.77 -6.86
C TRP A 293 -18.63 -7.02 -6.73
N ARG A 294 -17.79 -6.20 -7.38
CA ARG A 294 -16.32 -6.23 -7.24
C ARG A 294 -15.80 -5.41 -6.06
N LEU A 295 -16.67 -4.65 -5.39
CA LEU A 295 -16.36 -3.92 -4.16
C LEU A 295 -17.03 -4.62 -2.97
N PRO A 296 -16.50 -4.47 -1.73
CA PRO A 296 -17.23 -4.89 -0.54
C PRO A 296 -18.60 -4.22 -0.46
N MET A 297 -19.67 -4.96 -0.19
CA MET A 297 -21.04 -4.42 -0.21
C MET A 297 -21.27 -3.31 0.83
N SER A 298 -20.55 -3.35 1.96
CA SER A 298 -20.51 -2.26 2.94
C SER A 298 -19.95 -0.96 2.34
N TYR A 299 -18.90 -1.07 1.53
CA TYR A 299 -18.27 0.06 0.84
C TYR A 299 -19.16 0.61 -0.28
N VAL A 300 -19.83 -0.26 -1.05
CA VAL A 300 -20.87 0.16 -2.02
C VAL A 300 -21.99 0.93 -1.34
N LYS A 301 -22.54 0.40 -0.23
CA LYS A 301 -23.60 1.07 0.55
C LYS A 301 -23.12 2.43 1.07
N TRP A 302 -21.90 2.49 1.63
CA TRP A 302 -21.31 3.74 2.12
C TRP A 302 -21.19 4.80 1.02
N ILE A 303 -20.70 4.45 -0.18
CA ILE A 303 -20.63 5.40 -1.31
C ILE A 303 -22.04 5.86 -1.70
N THR A 304 -22.99 4.93 -1.89
CA THR A 304 -24.38 5.27 -2.28
C THR A 304 -25.06 6.20 -1.26
N THR A 305 -24.89 5.94 0.03
CA THR A 305 -25.45 6.78 1.10
C THR A 305 -24.78 8.14 1.17
N LEU A 306 -23.44 8.21 1.13
CA LEU A 306 -22.72 9.48 1.21
C LEU A 306 -22.94 10.36 -0.03
N ALA A 307 -23.11 9.73 -1.19
CA ALA A 307 -23.44 10.40 -2.44
C ALA A 307 -24.92 10.80 -2.55
N GLU A 308 -25.79 10.41 -1.59
CA GLU A 308 -27.26 10.60 -1.61
C GLU A 308 -27.84 10.23 -3.00
N MET A 309 -27.56 8.99 -3.44
CA MET A 309 -27.84 8.48 -4.80
C MET A 309 -29.00 7.47 -4.81
N ASP A 310 -29.95 7.61 -5.75
CA ASP A 310 -31.03 6.63 -5.95
C ASP A 310 -30.49 5.34 -6.62
N PRO A 311 -30.65 4.14 -6.03
CA PRO A 311 -30.27 2.88 -6.65
C PRO A 311 -30.97 2.59 -7.98
N ARG A 312 -32.20 3.05 -8.17
CA ARG A 312 -32.98 2.90 -9.42
C ARG A 312 -32.33 3.68 -10.57
N LEU A 313 -31.86 4.89 -10.28
CA LEU A 313 -31.11 5.71 -11.25
C LEU A 313 -29.77 5.06 -11.63
N LEU A 314 -29.07 4.42 -10.69
CA LEU A 314 -27.87 3.63 -11.01
C LEU A 314 -28.18 2.42 -11.91
N GLN A 315 -29.32 1.77 -11.72
CA GLN A 315 -29.78 0.70 -12.61
C GLN A 315 -30.09 1.23 -14.01
N LEU A 316 -30.76 2.38 -14.12
CA LEU A 316 -31.06 3.04 -15.39
C LEU A 316 -29.78 3.44 -16.15
N ILE A 317 -28.78 4.00 -15.47
CA ILE A 317 -27.46 4.33 -16.06
C ILE A 317 -26.75 3.08 -16.61
N ARG A 318 -26.87 1.93 -15.93
CA ARG A 318 -26.33 0.64 -16.43
C ARG A 318 -27.07 0.15 -17.67
N LEU A 319 -28.40 0.25 -17.69
CA LEU A 319 -29.23 -0.08 -18.85
C LEU A 319 -28.92 0.83 -20.04
N ALA A 320 -28.68 2.13 -19.82
CA ALA A 320 -28.25 3.07 -20.86
C ALA A 320 -26.86 2.72 -21.41
N LYS A 321 -25.89 2.39 -20.53
CA LYS A 321 -24.55 1.93 -20.95
C LYS A 321 -24.60 0.70 -21.87
N ASP A 322 -25.49 -0.24 -21.55
CA ASP A 322 -25.66 -1.50 -22.28
C ASP A 322 -26.63 -1.36 -23.47
N HIS A 323 -27.05 -0.13 -23.83
CA HIS A 323 -28.00 0.20 -24.89
C HIS A 323 -29.36 -0.52 -24.78
N LYS A 324 -29.80 -0.79 -23.54
CA LYS A 324 -31.13 -1.34 -23.21
C LYS A 324 -32.18 -0.27 -22.90
N PHE A 325 -31.72 0.92 -22.55
CA PHE A 325 -32.53 2.12 -22.35
C PHE A 325 -31.93 3.21 -23.26
N VAL A 326 -32.59 3.48 -24.38
CA VAL A 326 -32.09 4.37 -25.44
C VAL A 326 -33.11 5.48 -25.67
N TYR A 327 -32.66 6.74 -25.66
CA TYR A 327 -33.53 7.90 -25.88
C TYR A 327 -34.13 7.90 -27.30
N ARG A 328 -35.36 8.41 -27.43
CA ARG A 328 -36.21 8.36 -28.63
C ARG A 328 -36.44 6.94 -29.17
N SER A 329 -36.53 5.95 -28.29
CA SER A 329 -36.80 4.56 -28.66
C SER A 329 -37.72 3.90 -27.64
N PRO A 330 -38.61 2.98 -28.08
CA PRO A 330 -39.44 2.23 -27.14
C PRO A 330 -38.56 1.40 -26.18
N ALA A 331 -38.98 1.29 -24.93
CA ALA A 331 -38.28 0.48 -23.94
C ALA A 331 -38.24 -0.99 -24.37
N GLN A 332 -37.09 -1.66 -24.20
CA GLN A 332 -36.93 -3.07 -24.57
C GLN A 332 -37.79 -4.03 -23.72
N SER A 333 -38.30 -3.59 -22.57
CA SER A 333 -39.25 -4.36 -21.76
C SER A 333 -40.05 -3.45 -20.82
N ASP A 334 -41.23 -3.92 -20.42
CA ASP A 334 -42.13 -3.21 -19.49
C ASP A 334 -41.46 -2.89 -18.14
N GLN A 335 -40.56 -3.76 -17.66
CA GLN A 335 -39.81 -3.54 -16.43
C GLN A 335 -38.88 -2.32 -16.53
N ILE A 336 -38.27 -2.08 -17.70
CA ILE A 336 -37.40 -0.92 -17.95
C ILE A 336 -38.26 0.35 -18.04
N LEU A 337 -39.42 0.25 -18.69
CA LEU A 337 -40.41 1.32 -18.81
C LEU A 337 -40.94 1.75 -17.43
N GLN A 338 -41.39 0.78 -16.63
CA GLN A 338 -41.87 1.00 -15.26
C GLN A 338 -40.79 1.64 -14.39
N LEU A 339 -39.54 1.14 -14.42
CA LEU A 339 -38.42 1.72 -13.68
C LEU A 339 -38.22 3.22 -13.98
N GLY A 340 -38.28 3.62 -15.26
CA GLY A 340 -38.18 5.02 -15.66
C GLY A 340 -39.35 5.87 -15.13
N ARG A 341 -40.58 5.40 -15.37
CA ARG A 341 -41.83 6.06 -14.93
C ARG A 341 -41.91 6.19 -13.40
N GLU A 342 -41.49 5.17 -12.64
CA GLU A 342 -41.42 5.18 -11.16
C GLU A 342 -40.41 6.18 -10.59
N ILE A 343 -39.30 6.42 -11.29
CA ILE A 343 -38.34 7.45 -10.88
C ILE A 343 -38.96 8.83 -11.10
N ALA A 344 -39.63 9.06 -12.25
CA ALA A 344 -40.28 10.33 -12.55
C ALA A 344 -41.43 10.64 -11.58
N THR A 345 -42.34 9.70 -11.34
CA THR A 345 -43.48 9.88 -10.41
C THR A 345 -43.03 10.09 -8.97
N HIS A 346 -42.04 9.34 -8.48
CA HIS A 346 -41.43 9.57 -7.16
C HIS A 346 -40.77 10.96 -7.04
N MET A 347 -40.42 11.60 -8.15
CA MET A 347 -39.87 12.95 -8.23
C MET A 347 -40.94 14.04 -8.46
N GLY A 348 -42.23 13.69 -8.41
CA GLY A 348 -43.34 14.60 -8.68
C GLY A 348 -43.36 15.11 -10.12
N ARG A 349 -43.03 14.24 -11.08
CA ARG A 349 -43.11 14.51 -12.52
C ARG A 349 -44.11 13.57 -13.20
N PRO A 350 -44.65 13.94 -14.39
CA PRO A 350 -45.38 13.02 -15.24
C PRO A 350 -44.56 11.75 -15.52
N PRO A 351 -45.19 10.57 -15.69
CA PRO A 351 -44.47 9.34 -16.00
C PRO A 351 -43.69 9.44 -17.33
N GLU A 352 -44.19 10.24 -18.27
CA GLU A 352 -43.56 10.54 -19.57
C GLU A 352 -42.13 11.09 -19.45
N ASP A 353 -41.81 11.89 -18.42
CA ASP A 353 -40.45 12.41 -18.17
C ASP A 353 -39.41 11.30 -17.89
N GLY A 354 -39.87 10.07 -17.59
CA GLY A 354 -39.05 8.88 -17.38
C GLY A 354 -39.12 7.85 -18.51
N ASP A 355 -39.92 8.11 -19.56
CA ASP A 355 -40.16 7.20 -20.66
C ASP A 355 -39.14 7.42 -21.79
N PRO A 356 -38.36 6.40 -22.21
CA PRO A 356 -37.31 6.57 -23.21
C PRO A 356 -37.86 6.95 -24.60
N LEU A 357 -39.15 6.70 -24.89
CA LEU A 357 -39.76 7.05 -26.17
C LEU A 357 -39.96 8.56 -26.32
N PHE A 358 -40.34 9.25 -25.23
CA PHE A 358 -40.76 10.66 -25.25
C PHE A 358 -39.64 11.64 -24.87
N ILE A 359 -38.50 11.15 -24.37
CA ILE A 359 -37.39 12.02 -23.93
C ILE A 359 -36.16 11.92 -24.84
N ASP A 360 -35.64 13.09 -25.23
CA ASP A 360 -34.33 13.23 -25.89
C ASP A 360 -33.17 12.85 -24.96
N LYS A 361 -33.38 13.07 -23.65
CA LYS A 361 -32.41 12.85 -22.58
C LYS A 361 -33.09 13.01 -21.22
N LEU A 362 -32.60 12.29 -20.21
CA LEU A 362 -33.16 12.38 -18.85
C LEU A 362 -32.97 13.79 -18.25
N SER A 363 -34.02 14.34 -17.63
CA SER A 363 -33.93 15.69 -17.06
C SER A 363 -32.95 15.76 -15.88
N CYS A 364 -32.20 16.86 -15.76
CA CYS A 364 -31.31 17.04 -14.60
C CYS A 364 -32.09 17.05 -13.28
N ARG A 365 -33.36 17.47 -13.27
CA ARG A 365 -34.22 17.45 -12.07
C ARG A 365 -34.49 16.02 -11.58
N ILE A 366 -34.67 15.05 -12.49
CA ILE A 366 -34.73 13.62 -12.14
C ILE A 366 -33.36 13.13 -11.63
N VAL A 367 -32.29 13.42 -12.37
CA VAL A 367 -30.92 12.95 -12.06
C VAL A 367 -30.40 13.47 -10.72
N HIS A 368 -30.76 14.70 -10.35
CA HIS A 368 -30.38 15.31 -9.08
C HIS A 368 -31.10 14.71 -7.86
N GLY A 369 -32.17 13.94 -8.06
CA GLY A 369 -32.98 13.38 -6.97
C GLY A 369 -33.60 14.43 -6.04
N THR A 370 -34.24 13.96 -4.96
CA THR A 370 -35.04 14.81 -4.05
C THR A 370 -34.23 15.96 -3.43
N LEU A 371 -33.02 15.68 -2.91
CA LEU A 371 -32.14 16.67 -2.29
C LEU A 371 -31.72 17.79 -3.27
N GLY A 372 -31.51 17.43 -4.54
CA GLY A 372 -31.07 18.32 -5.60
C GLY A 372 -32.19 18.77 -6.54
N ASN A 373 -33.46 18.64 -6.13
CA ASN A 373 -34.66 18.99 -6.90
C ASN A 373 -34.71 20.51 -7.16
N SER A 374 -33.95 20.92 -8.16
CA SER A 374 -33.79 22.27 -8.71
C SER A 374 -33.20 22.14 -10.10
N GLU A 375 -33.56 23.06 -10.97
CA GLU A 375 -33.15 23.04 -12.38
C GLU A 375 -31.67 23.42 -12.55
N SER A 376 -31.10 24.15 -11.59
CA SER A 376 -29.68 24.47 -11.56
C SER A 376 -28.80 23.33 -11.04
N CYS A 377 -27.88 22.88 -11.90
CA CYS A 377 -26.81 21.94 -11.56
C CYS A 377 -25.85 22.49 -10.49
N THR A 378 -25.57 23.80 -10.48
CA THR A 378 -24.66 24.40 -9.49
C THR A 378 -25.29 24.39 -8.09
N VAL A 379 -26.59 24.65 -8.00
CA VAL A 379 -27.35 24.56 -6.73
C VAL A 379 -27.37 23.12 -6.20
N ASN A 380 -27.58 22.12 -7.08
CA ASN A 380 -27.47 20.70 -6.70
C ASN A 380 -26.07 20.36 -6.14
N VAL A 381 -25.00 20.75 -6.85
CA VAL A 381 -23.61 20.53 -6.42
C VAL A 381 -23.33 21.18 -5.06
N LEU A 382 -23.75 22.43 -4.85
CA LEU A 382 -23.57 23.14 -3.58
C LEU A 382 -24.35 22.49 -2.43
N ARG A 383 -25.64 22.17 -2.61
CA ARG A 383 -26.43 21.47 -1.57
C ARG A 383 -25.80 20.14 -1.17
N ARG A 384 -25.39 19.34 -2.17
CA ARG A 384 -24.74 18.04 -1.94
C ARG A 384 -23.38 18.19 -1.29
N PHE A 385 -22.59 19.20 -1.65
CA PHE A 385 -21.34 19.55 -0.98
C PHE A 385 -21.57 19.87 0.51
N PHE A 386 -22.47 20.81 0.84
CA PHE A 386 -22.72 21.18 2.24
C PHE A 386 -23.31 20.02 3.07
N ARG A 387 -24.21 19.23 2.48
CA ARG A 387 -24.76 18.01 3.11
C ARG A 387 -23.67 16.99 3.39
N ALA A 388 -22.83 16.66 2.40
CA ALA A 388 -21.71 15.75 2.55
C ALA A 388 -20.67 16.28 3.54
N TRP A 389 -20.42 17.59 3.58
CA TRP A 389 -19.51 18.23 4.54
C TRP A 389 -20.01 18.07 5.98
N LYS A 390 -21.29 18.39 6.24
CA LYS A 390 -21.90 18.22 7.57
C LYS A 390 -21.85 16.76 8.03
N THR A 391 -22.19 15.81 7.15
CA THR A 391 -22.08 14.37 7.44
C THR A 391 -20.64 13.97 7.73
N SER A 392 -19.69 14.34 6.86
CA SER A 392 -18.27 14.00 6.99
C SER A 392 -17.63 14.59 8.24
N LEU A 393 -17.99 15.83 8.62
CA LEU A 393 -17.52 16.47 9.84
C LEU A 393 -17.91 15.67 11.08
N GLY A 394 -19.12 15.10 11.10
CA GLY A 394 -19.57 14.20 12.16
C GLY A 394 -18.74 12.91 12.30
N ILE A 395 -18.13 12.43 11.21
CA ILE A 395 -17.26 11.24 11.22
C ILE A 395 -15.81 11.62 11.58
N TYR A 396 -15.29 12.74 11.07
CA TYR A 396 -13.91 13.18 11.32
C TYR A 396 -13.70 13.79 12.70
N LEU A 397 -14.66 14.57 13.23
CA LEU A 397 -14.48 15.27 14.50
C LEU A 397 -14.14 14.30 15.66
N PRO A 398 -14.79 13.14 15.83
CA PRO A 398 -14.36 12.13 16.81
C PRO A 398 -12.95 11.59 16.55
N VAL A 399 -12.58 11.33 15.29
CA VAL A 399 -11.27 10.76 14.91
C VAL A 399 -10.11 11.69 15.29
N PHE A 400 -10.28 13.02 15.14
CA PHE A 400 -9.26 13.99 15.59
C PHE A 400 -9.34 14.29 17.09
N THR A 401 -10.53 14.21 17.71
CA THR A 401 -10.72 14.56 19.13
C THR A 401 -10.25 13.44 20.07
N VAL A 402 -10.58 12.18 19.79
CA VAL A 402 -10.32 11.05 20.69
C VAL A 402 -8.82 10.87 21.01
N PRO A 403 -7.88 10.91 20.03
CA PRO A 403 -6.45 10.80 20.35
C PRO A 403 -5.93 11.94 21.24
N VAL A 404 -6.45 13.17 21.06
CA VAL A 404 -6.09 14.31 21.91
C VAL A 404 -6.66 14.12 23.32
N LEU A 405 -7.90 13.65 23.44
CA LEU A 405 -8.57 13.39 24.71
C LEU A 405 -7.97 12.19 25.46
N LEU A 406 -7.37 11.21 24.77
CA LEU A 406 -6.70 10.07 25.41
C LEU A 406 -5.26 10.40 25.81
N PHE A 407 -4.46 10.94 24.89
CA PHE A 407 -3.00 11.03 25.05
C PHE A 407 -2.48 12.45 25.34
N GLN A 408 -3.29 13.50 25.19
CA GLN A 408 -2.83 14.90 25.27
C GLN A 408 -3.72 15.79 26.16
N ARG A 409 -4.38 15.19 27.17
CA ARG A 409 -5.29 15.87 28.13
C ARG A 409 -4.71 17.14 28.72
N GLN A 410 -3.45 17.12 29.16
CA GLN A 410 -2.79 18.29 29.74
C GLN A 410 -2.68 19.48 28.76
N LYS A 411 -2.50 19.22 27.46
CA LYS A 411 -2.46 20.28 26.43
C LYS A 411 -3.86 20.86 26.18
N LEU A 412 -4.89 20.01 26.20
CA LEU A 412 -6.28 20.43 26.08
C LEU A 412 -6.70 21.32 27.25
N LEU A 413 -6.32 20.97 28.49
CA LEU A 413 -6.61 21.75 29.69
C LEU A 413 -5.85 23.09 29.71
N LYS A 414 -4.58 23.12 29.29
CA LYS A 414 -3.77 24.36 29.27
C LYS A 414 -4.16 25.36 28.18
N ALA A 415 -4.77 24.91 27.06
CA ALA A 415 -5.11 25.78 25.94
C ALA A 415 -6.37 25.32 25.16
N PRO A 416 -7.55 25.28 25.80
CA PRO A 416 -8.74 24.62 25.25
C PRO A 416 -9.18 25.21 23.91
N MET A 417 -9.24 26.54 23.78
CA MET A 417 -9.68 27.20 22.54
C MET A 417 -8.71 26.97 21.38
N ARG A 418 -7.40 27.10 21.59
CA ARG A 418 -6.38 26.88 20.55
C ARG A 418 -6.36 25.41 20.10
N THR A 419 -6.53 24.46 21.02
CA THR A 419 -6.60 23.03 20.70
C THR A 419 -7.91 22.68 19.98
N GLY A 420 -9.04 23.21 20.45
CA GLY A 420 -10.36 23.03 19.82
C GLY A 420 -10.39 23.58 18.39
N ALA A 421 -9.95 24.82 18.18
CA ALA A 421 -9.86 25.44 16.85
C ALA A 421 -8.97 24.62 15.89
N ARG A 422 -7.84 24.08 16.37
CA ARG A 422 -6.96 23.21 15.57
C ARG A 422 -7.63 21.87 15.22
N ILE A 423 -8.36 21.26 16.16
CA ILE A 423 -9.13 20.02 15.91
C ILE A 423 -10.23 20.30 14.87
N LEU A 424 -10.98 21.37 15.04
CA LEU A 424 -12.07 21.77 14.14
C LEU A 424 -11.55 22.10 12.73
N LEU A 425 -10.46 22.86 12.60
CA LEU A 425 -9.86 23.19 11.30
C LEU A 425 -9.35 21.94 10.57
N ASN A 426 -8.67 21.03 11.28
CA ASN A 426 -8.21 19.78 10.67
C ASN A 426 -9.38 18.86 10.27
N SER A 427 -10.39 18.74 11.14
CA SER A 427 -11.59 17.94 10.86
C SER A 427 -12.41 18.51 9.70
N SER A 428 -12.56 19.85 9.66
CA SER A 428 -13.23 20.58 8.59
C SER A 428 -12.47 20.46 7.26
N ARG A 429 -11.14 20.45 7.28
CA ARG A 429 -10.32 20.23 6.07
C ARG A 429 -10.50 18.82 5.50
N SER A 430 -10.45 17.77 6.33
CA SER A 430 -10.69 16.39 5.86
C SER A 430 -12.16 16.14 5.48
N ALA A 431 -13.11 16.81 6.15
CA ALA A 431 -14.51 16.84 5.72
C ALA A 431 -14.68 17.57 4.38
N GLY A 432 -13.97 18.67 4.17
CA GLY A 432 -13.93 19.46 2.95
C GLY A 432 -13.35 18.70 1.76
N PHE A 433 -12.31 17.88 1.99
CA PHE A 433 -11.82 16.92 1.01
C PHE A 433 -12.94 15.96 0.55
N LEU A 434 -13.65 15.35 1.51
CA LEU A 434 -14.67 14.35 1.19
C LEU A 434 -15.94 14.96 0.58
N SER A 435 -16.33 16.17 0.99
CA SER A 435 -17.42 16.91 0.34
C SER A 435 -17.03 17.41 -1.04
N SER A 436 -15.79 17.84 -1.27
CA SER A 436 -15.27 18.16 -2.60
C SER A 436 -15.27 16.94 -3.51
N PHE A 437 -15.00 15.73 -3.00
CA PHE A 437 -15.12 14.49 -3.79
C PHE A 437 -16.55 14.31 -4.31
N VAL A 438 -17.56 14.44 -3.43
CA VAL A 438 -18.98 14.36 -3.81
C VAL A 438 -19.36 15.49 -4.78
N GLY A 439 -18.99 16.74 -4.47
CA GLY A 439 -19.29 17.91 -5.29
C GLY A 439 -18.69 17.81 -6.71
N LEU A 440 -17.41 17.43 -6.82
CA LEU A 440 -16.74 17.23 -8.11
C LEU A 440 -17.29 16.02 -8.88
N THR A 441 -17.73 14.97 -8.19
CA THR A 441 -18.44 13.84 -8.85
C THR A 441 -19.71 14.35 -9.52
N TRP A 442 -20.58 15.07 -8.79
CA TRP A 442 -21.83 15.59 -9.31
C TRP A 442 -21.61 16.69 -10.37
N ALA A 443 -20.63 17.57 -10.19
CA ALA A 443 -20.25 18.57 -11.19
C ALA A 443 -19.78 17.91 -12.49
N GLY A 444 -18.89 16.91 -12.42
CA GLY A 444 -18.39 16.18 -13.58
C GLY A 444 -19.44 15.33 -14.28
N VAL A 445 -20.40 14.76 -13.54
CA VAL A 445 -21.61 14.16 -14.14
C VAL A 445 -22.42 15.22 -14.88
N CYS A 446 -22.71 16.37 -14.28
CA CYS A 446 -23.52 17.42 -14.92
C CYS A 446 -22.83 18.00 -16.17
N ILE A 447 -21.52 18.26 -16.10
CA ILE A 447 -20.70 18.70 -17.24
C ILE A 447 -20.70 17.62 -18.33
N GLY A 448 -20.45 16.36 -17.95
CA GLY A 448 -20.41 15.23 -18.89
C GLY A 448 -21.76 14.87 -19.51
N ARG A 449 -22.87 15.39 -18.97
CA ARG A 449 -24.19 15.35 -19.62
C ARG A 449 -24.38 16.52 -20.59
N SER A 450 -23.61 17.61 -20.49
CA SER A 450 -23.92 18.86 -21.19
C SER A 450 -23.85 18.72 -22.71
N ASN A 451 -24.75 19.43 -23.41
CA ASN A 451 -24.79 19.43 -24.87
C ASN A 451 -23.49 20.01 -25.47
N GLY A 452 -22.80 20.90 -24.74
CA GLY A 452 -21.48 21.41 -25.10
C GLY A 452 -20.42 20.31 -25.08
N THR A 453 -20.37 19.47 -24.05
CA THR A 453 -19.47 18.31 -24.00
C THR A 453 -19.80 17.29 -25.08
N GLN A 454 -21.08 17.05 -25.40
CA GLN A 454 -21.45 16.13 -26.49
C GLN A 454 -20.99 16.65 -27.85
N ARG A 455 -21.23 17.94 -28.16
CA ARG A 455 -20.75 18.59 -29.40
C ARG A 455 -19.23 18.54 -29.51
N LEU A 456 -18.51 18.84 -28.43
CA LEU A 456 -17.05 18.78 -28.39
C LEU A 456 -16.53 17.35 -28.66
N LEU A 457 -17.14 16.33 -28.05
CA LEU A 457 -16.76 14.94 -28.28
C LEU A 457 -17.07 14.50 -29.72
N ASN A 458 -18.25 14.82 -30.26
CA ASN A 458 -18.60 14.49 -31.64
C ASN A 458 -17.68 15.18 -32.66
N MET A 459 -17.24 16.41 -32.38
CA MET A 459 -16.21 17.08 -33.20
C MET A 459 -14.88 16.32 -33.18
N VAL A 460 -14.33 16.03 -32.00
CA VAL A 460 -13.03 15.33 -31.86
C VAL A 460 -13.06 13.91 -32.42
N ILE A 461 -14.18 13.20 -32.24
CA ILE A 461 -14.33 11.79 -32.63
C ILE A 461 -14.67 11.67 -34.12
N GLY A 462 -15.46 12.61 -34.66
CA GLY A 462 -15.69 12.76 -36.10
C GLY A 462 -14.40 13.05 -36.87
N SER A 463 -13.54 13.94 -36.36
CA SER A 463 -12.17 14.15 -36.91
C SER A 463 -11.29 12.89 -36.85
N ALA A 464 -11.63 11.90 -36.03
CA ALA A 464 -10.93 10.62 -35.91
C ALA A 464 -11.62 9.46 -36.64
N GLY A 465 -12.63 9.73 -37.48
CA GLY A 465 -13.35 8.72 -38.28
C GLY A 465 -14.13 7.68 -37.46
N LYS A 466 -14.45 8.00 -36.20
CA LYS A 466 -15.23 7.13 -35.31
C LYS A 466 -16.65 7.71 -35.18
N GLY A 467 -17.63 6.83 -34.97
CA GLY A 467 -19.06 7.19 -35.03
C GLY A 467 -19.53 8.20 -33.96
N GLU A 468 -20.77 8.66 -34.11
CA GLU A 468 -21.37 9.67 -33.25
C GLU A 468 -21.64 9.17 -31.81
N ILE A 469 -21.38 10.02 -30.80
CA ILE A 469 -21.80 9.78 -29.41
C ILE A 469 -23.22 10.31 -29.21
N THR A 470 -24.13 9.40 -28.87
CA THR A 470 -25.54 9.69 -28.58
C THR A 470 -25.73 10.29 -27.18
N ALA A 471 -26.88 10.92 -26.92
CA ALA A 471 -27.24 11.37 -25.57
C ALA A 471 -27.30 10.18 -24.57
N THR A 472 -27.65 8.98 -25.04
CA THR A 472 -27.62 7.73 -24.26
C THR A 472 -26.20 7.36 -23.83
N ASP A 473 -25.21 7.51 -24.71
CA ASP A 473 -23.80 7.33 -24.38
C ASP A 473 -23.27 8.41 -23.44
N MET A 474 -23.75 9.66 -23.56
CA MET A 474 -23.39 10.72 -22.61
C MET A 474 -23.82 10.35 -21.18
N ASP A 475 -25.07 9.92 -21.03
CA ASP A 475 -25.67 9.59 -19.74
C ASP A 475 -25.18 8.25 -19.16
N GLY A 476 -25.05 7.23 -20.01
CA GLY A 476 -24.65 5.88 -19.64
C GLY A 476 -23.14 5.64 -19.54
N ARG A 477 -22.31 6.44 -20.25
CA ARG A 477 -20.85 6.22 -20.34
C ARG A 477 -20.05 7.47 -19.98
N VAL A 478 -20.22 8.59 -20.67
CA VAL A 478 -19.33 9.76 -20.53
C VAL A 478 -19.46 10.43 -19.17
N ALA A 479 -20.68 10.76 -18.75
CA ALA A 479 -20.95 11.52 -17.54
C ALA A 479 -20.49 10.81 -16.25
N PRO A 480 -20.79 9.50 -16.03
CA PRO A 480 -20.25 8.78 -14.88
C PRO A 480 -18.72 8.73 -14.88
N GLN A 481 -18.08 8.66 -16.05
CA GLN A 481 -16.62 8.64 -16.17
C GLN A 481 -16.00 10.01 -15.88
N LEU A 482 -16.54 11.09 -16.42
CA LEU A 482 -16.05 12.44 -16.15
C LEU A 482 -16.26 12.84 -14.68
N GLY A 483 -17.41 12.49 -14.08
CA GLY A 483 -17.63 12.64 -12.64
C GLY A 483 -16.59 11.88 -11.82
N SER A 484 -16.37 10.61 -12.14
CA SER A 484 -15.36 9.75 -11.48
C SER A 484 -13.93 10.29 -11.65
N LEU A 485 -13.61 10.90 -12.80
CA LEU A 485 -12.30 11.47 -13.09
C LEU A 485 -12.10 12.87 -12.49
N LEU A 486 -13.14 13.67 -12.27
CA LEU A 486 -13.00 14.94 -11.55
C LEU A 486 -13.01 14.75 -10.02
N ALA A 487 -13.69 13.72 -9.51
CA ALA A 487 -13.79 13.45 -8.08
C ALA A 487 -12.43 13.33 -7.37
N GLY A 488 -11.43 12.73 -8.01
CA GLY A 488 -10.10 12.51 -7.43
C GLY A 488 -9.30 13.78 -7.17
N LEU A 489 -9.55 14.87 -7.91
CA LEU A 489 -8.88 16.17 -7.73
C LEU A 489 -9.16 16.78 -6.35
N SER A 490 -10.23 16.33 -5.67
CA SER A 490 -10.52 16.66 -4.27
C SER A 490 -9.33 16.45 -3.32
N ILE A 491 -8.42 15.51 -3.61
CA ILE A 491 -7.21 15.25 -2.80
C ILE A 491 -6.30 16.47 -2.64
N LEU A 492 -6.42 17.46 -3.53
CA LEU A 492 -5.72 18.74 -3.42
C LEU A 492 -6.19 19.56 -2.20
N VAL A 493 -7.43 19.37 -1.73
CA VAL A 493 -7.94 19.97 -0.49
C VAL A 493 -7.22 19.40 0.73
N GLU A 494 -6.77 18.14 0.72
CA GLU A 494 -6.04 17.54 1.85
C GLU A 494 -4.55 17.96 1.86
N ASN A 495 -3.94 17.92 3.03
CA ASN A 495 -2.55 18.30 3.29
C ASN A 495 -1.56 17.43 2.49
N LYS A 496 -0.55 18.04 1.85
CA LYS A 496 0.47 17.34 1.04
C LYS A 496 1.09 16.12 1.76
N LYS A 497 1.39 16.23 3.06
CA LYS A 497 1.95 15.13 3.89
C LYS A 497 1.01 13.91 4.04
N ARG A 498 -0.30 14.07 3.83
CA ARG A 498 -1.32 13.02 3.94
C ARG A 498 -1.71 12.40 2.60
N ARG A 499 -1.55 13.11 1.49
CA ARG A 499 -2.00 12.67 0.15
C ARG A 499 -1.44 11.31 -0.25
N GLY A 500 -0.15 11.08 -0.03
CA GLY A 500 0.50 9.79 -0.32
C GLY A 500 -0.09 8.60 0.43
N GLU A 501 -0.37 8.76 1.74
CA GLU A 501 -0.99 7.68 2.52
C GLU A 501 -2.44 7.43 2.10
N MET A 502 -3.17 8.47 1.67
CA MET A 502 -4.51 8.31 1.07
C MET A 502 -4.45 7.62 -0.29
N ALA A 503 -3.51 8.01 -1.15
CA ALA A 503 -3.32 7.41 -2.47
C ALA A 503 -3.07 5.90 -2.33
N LEU A 504 -2.20 5.49 -1.40
CA LEU A 504 -1.91 4.06 -1.15
C LEU A 504 -3.08 3.30 -0.49
N TYR A 505 -3.82 3.95 0.41
CA TYR A 505 -5.05 3.38 0.97
C TYR A 505 -6.09 3.09 -0.13
N VAL A 506 -6.36 4.09 -0.98
CA VAL A 506 -7.31 3.95 -2.09
C VAL A 506 -6.79 2.98 -3.15
N ALA A 507 -5.48 2.96 -3.42
CA ALA A 507 -4.86 2.00 -4.33
C ALA A 507 -5.04 0.55 -3.85
N THR A 508 -5.08 0.28 -2.54
CA THR A 508 -5.38 -1.06 -2.01
C THR A 508 -6.81 -1.51 -2.37
N ARG A 509 -7.79 -0.61 -2.24
CA ARG A 509 -9.18 -0.88 -2.64
C ARG A 509 -9.36 -0.97 -4.15
N ALA A 510 -8.66 -0.12 -4.91
CA ALA A 510 -8.67 -0.18 -6.38
C ALA A 510 -8.05 -1.49 -6.87
N LEU A 511 -6.94 -1.93 -6.28
CA LEU A 511 -6.31 -3.22 -6.57
C LEU A 511 -7.29 -4.37 -6.30
N CYS A 512 -7.94 -4.41 -5.13
CA CYS A 512 -8.99 -5.41 -4.86
C CYS A 512 -10.07 -5.46 -5.96
N ALA A 513 -10.48 -4.30 -6.48
CA ALA A 513 -11.50 -4.19 -7.52
C ALA A 513 -10.99 -4.52 -8.94
N THR A 514 -9.68 -4.60 -9.17
CA THR A 514 -9.02 -4.85 -10.48
C THR A 514 -8.26 -6.17 -10.57
N VAL A 515 -7.95 -6.84 -9.46
CA VAL A 515 -7.17 -8.10 -9.44
C VAL A 515 -7.74 -9.13 -10.43
N ASP A 516 -9.06 -9.26 -10.50
CA ASP A 516 -9.78 -10.13 -11.44
C ASP A 516 -9.58 -9.80 -12.94
N GLU A 517 -9.14 -8.59 -13.26
CA GLU A 517 -8.86 -8.12 -14.64
C GLU A 517 -7.35 -8.13 -14.95
N ILE A 518 -6.51 -7.88 -13.94
CA ILE A 518 -5.06 -7.92 -14.04
C ILE A 518 -4.56 -9.37 -14.15
N LEU A 519 -5.22 -10.31 -13.46
CA LEU A 519 -4.89 -11.73 -13.50
C LEU A 519 -5.17 -12.33 -14.90
N PRO A 520 -4.19 -13.02 -15.52
CA PRO A 520 -4.41 -13.73 -16.78
C PRO A 520 -5.60 -14.70 -16.71
N ARG A 521 -6.39 -14.78 -17.79
CA ARG A 521 -7.62 -15.62 -17.86
C ARG A 521 -7.38 -17.09 -17.49
N TRP A 522 -6.19 -17.63 -17.73
CA TRP A 522 -5.81 -19.00 -17.32
C TRP A 522 -5.61 -19.11 -15.81
N LEU A 523 -4.93 -18.13 -15.19
CA LEU A 523 -4.64 -18.11 -13.75
C LEU A 523 -5.92 -17.84 -12.95
N ARG A 524 -6.75 -16.90 -13.39
CA ARG A 524 -8.06 -16.63 -12.79
C ARG A 524 -8.96 -17.87 -12.77
N ARG A 525 -9.03 -18.63 -13.88
CA ARG A 525 -9.78 -19.90 -13.93
C ARG A 525 -9.24 -20.92 -12.91
N ARG A 526 -7.91 -21.08 -12.80
CA ARG A 526 -7.28 -21.97 -11.81
C ARG A 526 -7.52 -21.52 -10.36
N ILE A 527 -7.50 -20.23 -10.07
CA ILE A 527 -7.78 -19.66 -8.73
C ILE A 527 -9.23 -19.93 -8.32
N ILE A 528 -10.19 -19.76 -9.24
CA ILE A 528 -11.62 -19.99 -8.99
C ILE A 528 -11.92 -21.49 -8.82
N ALA A 529 -11.32 -22.35 -9.65
CA ALA A 529 -11.51 -23.79 -9.57
C ALA A 529 -10.84 -24.41 -8.33
N ASN A 530 -9.60 -24.03 -8.04
CA ASN A 530 -8.77 -24.67 -7.02
C ASN A 530 -8.44 -23.72 -5.87
N ARG A 531 -9.14 -23.87 -4.72
CA ARG A 531 -8.90 -23.07 -3.51
C ARG A 531 -7.44 -23.10 -3.04
N TRP A 532 -6.74 -24.23 -3.22
CA TRP A 532 -5.31 -24.35 -2.94
C TRP A 532 -4.44 -23.40 -3.77
N VAL A 533 -4.76 -23.19 -5.06
CA VAL A 533 -4.05 -22.24 -5.93
C VAL A 533 -4.27 -20.82 -5.43
N SER A 534 -5.52 -20.45 -5.07
CA SER A 534 -5.81 -19.15 -4.46
C SER A 534 -4.96 -18.87 -3.22
N ILE A 535 -4.83 -19.87 -2.33
CA ILE A 535 -4.03 -19.76 -1.10
C ILE A 535 -2.55 -19.56 -1.42
N TRP A 536 -1.98 -20.34 -2.36
CA TRP A 536 -0.57 -20.19 -2.73
C TRP A 536 -0.25 -18.89 -3.47
N VAL A 537 -1.13 -18.41 -4.36
CA VAL A 537 -0.96 -17.10 -5.01
C VAL A 537 -0.93 -15.98 -3.97
N GLU A 538 -1.83 -16.02 -2.97
CA GLU A 538 -1.83 -15.05 -1.88
C GLU A 538 -0.55 -15.12 -1.03
N ARG A 539 -0.13 -16.34 -0.66
CA ARG A 539 1.11 -16.57 0.11
C ARG A 539 2.35 -16.02 -0.58
N ILE A 540 2.50 -16.27 -1.88
CA ILE A 540 3.62 -15.79 -2.70
C ILE A 540 3.54 -14.27 -2.87
N SER A 541 2.35 -13.72 -3.12
CA SER A 541 2.16 -12.26 -3.21
C SER A 541 2.57 -11.57 -1.91
N PHE A 542 2.12 -12.08 -0.76
CA PHE A 542 2.48 -11.54 0.56
C PHE A 542 3.98 -11.65 0.83
N SER A 543 4.58 -12.82 0.59
CA SER A 543 5.99 -13.07 0.94
C SER A 543 6.94 -12.19 0.13
N LEU A 544 6.74 -12.10 -1.19
CA LEU A 544 7.50 -11.20 -2.07
C LEU A 544 7.31 -9.73 -1.67
N SER A 545 6.09 -9.34 -1.27
CA SER A 545 5.78 -7.96 -0.86
C SER A 545 6.53 -7.55 0.40
N ILE A 546 6.49 -8.36 1.47
CA ILE A 546 7.27 -8.08 2.69
C ILE A 546 8.77 -8.18 2.40
N GLY A 547 9.20 -9.11 1.55
CA GLY A 547 10.59 -9.23 1.08
C GLY A 547 11.12 -7.93 0.48
N ILE A 548 10.39 -7.36 -0.49
CA ILE A 548 10.72 -6.06 -1.13
C ILE A 548 10.81 -4.94 -0.09
N ILE A 549 9.79 -4.79 0.76
CA ILE A 549 9.71 -3.68 1.71
C ILE A 549 10.82 -3.80 2.77
N THR A 550 11.11 -5.01 3.25
CA THR A 550 12.16 -5.26 4.26
C THR A 550 13.54 -4.97 3.67
N CYS A 551 13.84 -5.50 2.48
CA CYS A 551 15.07 -5.22 1.74
C CYS A 551 15.26 -3.71 1.51
N ALA A 552 14.21 -3.01 1.09
CA ALA A 552 14.24 -1.56 0.92
C ALA A 552 14.52 -0.82 2.24
N ILE A 553 13.94 -1.20 3.39
CA ILE A 553 14.25 -0.52 4.66
C ILE A 553 15.67 -0.78 5.14
N VAL A 554 16.23 -1.97 4.92
CA VAL A 554 17.61 -2.28 5.31
C VAL A 554 18.62 -1.46 4.52
N HIS A 555 18.48 -1.39 3.18
CA HIS A 555 19.47 -0.77 2.29
C HIS A 555 19.16 0.68 1.89
N HIS A 556 17.92 0.99 1.52
CA HIS A 556 17.48 2.30 1.00
C HIS A 556 16.17 2.76 1.64
N PRO A 557 16.19 3.07 2.95
CA PRO A 557 14.98 3.32 3.73
C PRO A 557 14.08 4.45 3.23
N ASP A 558 14.57 5.34 2.38
CA ASP A 558 13.86 6.51 1.86
C ASP A 558 12.85 6.16 0.75
N TYR A 559 12.98 4.97 0.14
CA TYR A 559 11.99 4.48 -0.83
C TYR A 559 10.66 4.13 -0.14
N VAL A 560 10.70 3.53 1.05
CA VAL A 560 9.48 3.21 1.81
C VAL A 560 9.00 4.47 2.54
N ARG A 561 7.70 4.78 2.44
CA ARG A 561 7.08 5.96 3.08
C ARG A 561 6.08 5.63 4.18
N GLY A 562 5.83 6.65 5.01
CA GLY A 562 4.67 6.73 5.88
C GLY A 562 4.73 5.79 7.09
N ILE A 563 3.57 5.31 7.51
CA ILE A 563 3.44 4.54 8.76
C ILE A 563 4.24 3.22 8.67
N VAL A 564 4.25 2.57 7.50
CA VAL A 564 5.01 1.33 7.27
C VAL A 564 6.51 1.55 7.45
N GLN A 565 7.05 2.67 6.93
CA GLN A 565 8.46 3.02 7.11
C GLN A 565 8.82 3.15 8.60
N GLY A 566 8.01 3.86 9.39
CA GLY A 566 8.26 4.07 10.83
C GLY A 566 8.16 2.77 11.64
N ILE A 567 7.09 2.00 11.44
CA ILE A 567 6.87 0.73 12.13
C ILE A 567 7.99 -0.26 11.83
N LEU A 568 8.32 -0.44 10.55
CA LEU A 568 9.26 -1.48 10.13
C LEU A 568 10.73 -1.07 10.37
N LYS A 569 11.08 0.22 10.33
CA LYS A 569 12.36 0.72 10.89
C LYS A 569 12.51 0.39 12.38
N TYR A 570 11.45 0.55 13.17
CA TYR A 570 11.48 0.19 14.60
C TYR A 570 11.60 -1.33 14.79
N ALA A 571 10.87 -2.14 14.01
CA ALA A 571 10.93 -3.61 14.08
C ALA A 571 12.34 -4.16 13.77
N ILE A 572 12.96 -3.68 12.68
CA ILE A 572 14.30 -4.06 12.22
C ILE A 572 15.37 -3.58 13.20
N GLY A 573 15.25 -2.34 13.67
CA GLY A 573 16.18 -1.69 14.60
C GLY A 573 17.51 -1.25 13.96
N PRO A 574 18.38 -0.57 14.73
CA PRO A 574 19.71 -0.17 14.27
C PRO A 574 20.66 -1.38 14.13
N ASP A 575 20.31 -2.49 14.78
CA ASP A 575 21.20 -3.63 15.01
C ASP A 575 21.31 -4.58 13.80
N TRP A 576 20.59 -4.32 12.70
CA TRP A 576 20.65 -5.15 11.49
C TRP A 576 22.05 -5.04 10.86
N PRO A 577 22.73 -6.14 10.53
CA PRO A 577 24.11 -6.09 10.04
C PRO A 577 24.20 -5.34 8.71
N LYS A 578 24.70 -4.10 8.78
CA LYS A 578 25.17 -3.32 7.65
C LYS A 578 26.67 -3.51 7.54
N GLU A 579 27.11 -4.51 6.78
CA GLU A 579 28.54 -4.70 6.52
C GLU A 579 29.08 -3.50 5.74
N PRO A 580 30.04 -2.71 6.29
CA PRO A 580 30.75 -1.75 5.48
C PRO A 580 31.66 -2.52 4.51
N PHE A 581 31.61 -2.16 3.22
CA PHE A 581 32.57 -2.66 2.24
C PHE A 581 33.99 -2.20 2.67
N ARG A 582 34.76 -3.12 3.26
CA ARG A 582 36.20 -2.95 3.44
C ARG A 582 36.89 -3.55 2.21
N PRO A 583 37.49 -2.76 1.31
CA PRO A 583 38.52 -3.31 0.44
C PRO A 583 39.63 -3.86 1.34
N SER A 584 40.10 -5.09 1.09
CA SER A 584 41.27 -5.59 1.78
C SER A 584 42.45 -4.66 1.47
N SER A 585 43.10 -4.14 2.52
CA SER A 585 44.35 -3.40 2.37
C SER A 585 45.36 -4.25 1.63
N HIS A 586 46.14 -3.63 0.74
CA HIS A 586 47.22 -4.33 0.04
C HIS A 586 48.10 -5.07 1.04
N PRO A 587 48.54 -6.32 0.76
CA PRO A 587 49.65 -6.88 1.49
C PRO A 587 50.85 -5.94 1.32
N PRO A 588 51.69 -5.72 2.35
CA PRO A 588 52.90 -4.94 2.19
C PRO A 588 53.77 -5.56 1.08
N PRO A 589 54.50 -4.76 0.29
CA PRO A 589 55.39 -5.31 -0.73
C PRO A 589 56.40 -6.26 -0.08
N PRO A 590 56.76 -7.37 -0.76
CA PRO A 590 57.76 -8.29 -0.23
C PRO A 590 59.09 -7.54 -0.02
N PRO A 591 59.86 -7.86 1.03
CA PRO A 591 61.13 -7.20 1.29
C PRO A 591 62.07 -7.42 0.10
N SER A 592 62.64 -6.34 -0.40
CA SER A 592 63.61 -6.36 -1.49
C SER A 592 64.81 -7.22 -1.10
N LEU A 593 65.05 -8.30 -1.84
CA LEU A 593 66.28 -9.09 -1.77
C LEU A 593 67.46 -8.26 -2.30
N THR A 594 68.05 -7.43 -1.43
CA THR A 594 69.38 -6.86 -1.67
C THR A 594 70.39 -7.98 -1.68
N THR A 595 70.92 -8.29 -2.87
CA THR A 595 72.04 -9.20 -3.07
C THR A 595 73.25 -8.71 -2.27
N LYS A 596 73.70 -9.52 -1.30
CA LYS A 596 74.97 -9.29 -0.60
C LYS A 596 76.13 -9.63 -1.55
N ASN A 597 76.56 -8.66 -2.34
CA ASN A 597 77.92 -8.68 -2.89
C ASN A 597 78.87 -8.10 -1.84
N SER A 598 79.78 -8.95 -1.36
CA SER A 598 80.78 -8.61 -0.36
C SER A 598 82.03 -8.02 -1.00
N SER A 599 82.25 -6.72 -0.82
CA SER A 599 83.57 -6.10 -1.04
C SER A 599 83.76 -4.85 -0.18
N THR A 600 84.36 -5.06 0.98
CA THR A 600 85.56 -4.35 1.46
C THR A 600 85.53 -2.81 1.70
N GLN A 601 85.60 -2.47 3.00
CA GLN A 601 86.31 -1.34 3.62
C GLN A 601 85.70 0.09 3.75
N LEU A 602 86.15 0.71 4.86
CA LEU A 602 86.28 2.14 5.20
C LEU A 602 85.07 2.93 5.76
N VAL A 603 85.01 2.94 7.10
CA VAL A 603 84.51 4.02 7.99
C VAL A 603 85.54 5.17 7.96
N PRO A 604 85.17 6.48 7.80
CA PRO A 604 84.68 7.39 8.88
C PRO A 604 83.71 8.52 8.40
N SER A 605 83.19 9.48 9.21
CA SER A 605 82.73 9.54 10.63
C SER A 605 82.03 10.88 10.96
N LYS A 606 81.13 10.90 11.98
CA LYS A 606 80.73 12.05 12.85
C LYS A 606 79.83 13.21 12.33
N SER A 607 79.24 13.91 13.32
CA SER A 607 78.38 15.13 13.33
C SER A 607 77.02 14.98 12.64
N THR A 608 75.83 15.27 13.19
CA THR A 608 75.35 16.09 14.35
C THR A 608 75.56 17.61 14.29
N HIS A 609 74.54 18.33 13.80
CA HIS A 609 73.97 19.62 14.24
C HIS A 609 72.56 19.68 13.60
N LEU A 610 71.44 19.89 14.30
CA LEU A 610 70.93 21.08 15.03
C LEU A 610 70.53 22.25 14.13
N ASP A 611 69.22 22.55 14.22
CA ASP A 611 68.51 23.83 14.04
C ASP A 611 68.25 24.31 12.58
N GLU A 612 67.23 25.14 12.26
CA GLU A 612 66.29 25.92 13.09
C GLU A 612 64.90 26.13 12.40
N SER A 613 64.01 26.80 13.14
CA SER A 613 62.60 27.22 13.01
C SER A 613 61.96 27.79 11.71
N THR A 614 60.67 28.15 11.85
CA THR A 614 59.86 29.19 11.16
C THR A 614 59.44 28.94 9.70
N ASP A 615 58.18 29.12 9.29
CA ASP A 615 56.93 29.59 9.95
C ASP A 615 55.72 28.71 9.58
#